data_AF-A0A1A8HL07-F1
#
_entry.id   AF-A0A1A8HL07-F1
#
_cell.length_a   1.000
_cell.length_b   1.000
_cell.length_c   1.000
_cell.angle_alpha   90.00
_cell.angle_beta   90.00
_cell.angle_gamma   90.00
#
_symmetry.space_group_name_H-M   'P 1'
#
loop_
_entity.id
_entity.type
_entity.pdbx_description
1 polymer ?
#
loop_
_entity_poly.entity_id
_entity_poly.type
_entity_poly.pdbx_seq_one_letter_code
_entity_poly.pdbx_strand_id
1 'polypeptide(L)' 'HKGDCKAVVSGLLCGKPQRWEVAFDIKPYLSGREREEKVHEELWNETFHYLAGCSIIQDFEHMVDRESEIEHGSGRKYQ' A
#
# COMPACT_ATOMS: atom_id res chain seq x y z
N HIS A 1 -32.24 9.58 17.60
CA HIS A 1 -30.94 8.97 17.27
C HIS A 1 -30.02 10.06 16.71
N LYS A 2 -28.93 10.37 17.41
CA LYS A 2 -27.93 11.36 16.95
C LYS A 2 -26.93 10.57 16.10
N GLY A 3 -26.91 10.82 14.79
CA GLY A 3 -25.90 10.20 13.91
C GLY A 3 -24.51 10.71 14.30
N ASP A 4 -23.54 9.81 14.40
CA ASP A 4 -22.16 10.15 14.77
C ASP A 4 -21.33 10.70 13.59
N CYS A 5 -21.93 10.76 12.38
CA CYS A 5 -21.30 11.27 11.18
C CYS A 5 -22.15 12.33 10.48
N LYS A 6 -21.46 13.20 9.73
CA LYS A 6 -22.06 14.36 9.08
C LYS A 6 -21.39 14.63 7.74
N ALA A 7 -22.19 14.72 6.69
CA ALA A 7 -21.77 15.23 5.39
C ALA A 7 -22.08 16.72 5.32
N VAL A 8 -21.11 17.51 4.88
CA VAL A 8 -21.28 18.94 4.61
C VAL A 8 -21.24 19.12 3.10
N VAL A 9 -22.31 19.69 2.55
CA VAL A 9 -22.39 20.06 1.13
C VAL A 9 -22.39 21.58 1.04
N SER A 10 -21.42 22.14 0.33
CA SER A 10 -21.33 23.59 0.11
C SER A 10 -21.18 23.91 -1.36
N GLY A 11 -21.81 24.99 -1.81
CA GLY A 11 -21.74 25.42 -3.21
C GLY A 11 -22.51 26.70 -3.46
N LEU A 12 -22.90 26.93 -4.71
CA LEU A 12 -23.73 28.07 -5.13
C LEU A 12 -25.10 27.56 -5.58
N LEU A 13 -26.18 28.18 -5.08
CA LEU A 13 -27.54 28.00 -5.58
C LEU A 13 -28.00 29.33 -6.18
N CYS A 14 -28.27 29.35 -7.48
CA CYS A 14 -28.59 30.58 -8.23
C CYS A 14 -27.54 31.69 -8.01
N GLY A 15 -26.25 31.31 -8.00
CA GLY A 15 -25.12 32.22 -7.77
C GLY A 15 -24.91 32.65 -6.32
N LYS A 16 -25.74 32.21 -5.37
CA LYS A 16 -25.60 32.53 -3.94
C LYS A 16 -24.94 31.38 -3.18
N PRO A 17 -23.94 31.65 -2.31
CA PRO A 17 -23.36 30.64 -1.44
C PRO A 17 -24.41 29.95 -0.57
N GLN A 18 -24.36 28.63 -0.54
CA GLN A 18 -25.21 27.76 0.25
C GLN A 18 -24.39 26.65 0.91
N ARG A 19 -24.86 26.20 2.07
CA ARG A 19 -24.27 25.10 2.84
C ARG A 19 -25.36 24.30 3.53
N TRP A 20 -25.33 22.99 3.34
CA TRP A 20 -26.22 22.03 3.97
C TRP A 20 -25.44 20.99 4.72
N GLU A 21 -26.08 20.45 5.73
CA GLU A 21 -25.48 19.50 6.64
C GLU A 21 -26.43 18.33 6.83
N VAL A 22 -25.95 17.13 6.52
CA VAL A 22 -26.73 15.90 6.60
C VAL A 22 -26.08 14.99 7.63
N ALA A 23 -26.78 14.73 8.73
CA ALA A 23 -26.35 13.78 9.74
C ALA A 23 -26.83 12.37 9.38
N PHE A 24 -25.97 11.37 9.54
CA PHE A 24 -26.28 9.96 9.29
C PHE A 24 -25.49 9.04 10.22
N ASP A 25 -25.96 7.80 10.37
CA ASP A 25 -25.22 6.76 11.10
C ASP A 25 -24.33 5.98 10.13
N ILE A 26 -23.01 6.08 10.33
CA ILE A 26 -22.04 5.35 9.51
C ILE A 26 -21.80 3.92 10.02
N LYS A 27 -22.13 3.62 11.29
CA LYS A 27 -21.77 2.35 11.94
C LYS A 27 -22.24 1.10 11.18
N PRO A 28 -23.47 1.05 10.61
CA PRO A 28 -23.93 -0.12 9.85
C PRO A 28 -23.09 -0.44 8.61
N TYR A 29 -22.33 0.53 8.08
CA TYR A 29 -21.54 0.38 6.86
C TYR A 29 -20.05 0.08 7.12
N LEU A 30 -19.62 0.14 8.38
CA LEU A 30 -18.23 -0.14 8.77
C LEU A 30 -17.98 -1.61 9.16
N SER A 31 -19.05 -2.36 9.48
CA SER A 31 -18.95 -3.80 9.78
C SER A 31 -18.71 -4.60 8.50
N GLY A 32 -17.46 -4.85 8.15
CA GLY A 32 -17.09 -5.71 7.01
C GLY A 32 -15.67 -5.52 6.48
N ARG A 33 -15.09 -4.31 6.62
CA ARG A 33 -13.77 -4.00 6.05
C ARG A 33 -12.59 -4.68 6.77
N GLU A 34 -12.66 -4.88 8.08
CA GLU A 34 -11.56 -5.51 8.84
C GLU A 34 -11.30 -6.97 8.45
N ARG A 35 -12.31 -7.64 7.88
CA ARG A 35 -12.19 -9.04 7.45
C ARG A 35 -11.63 -9.16 6.04
N GLU A 36 -11.92 -8.21 5.15
CA GLU A 36 -11.41 -8.19 3.78
C GLU A 36 -9.92 -7.82 3.71
N GLU A 37 -9.46 -6.91 4.57
CA GLU A 37 -8.04 -6.47 4.59
C GLU A 37 -7.10 -7.63 4.92
N LYS A 38 -7.44 -8.46 5.91
CA LYS A 38 -6.65 -9.66 6.26
C LYS A 38 -6.68 -10.74 5.19
N VAL A 39 -7.82 -10.93 4.53
CA VAL A 39 -7.95 -11.90 3.42
C VAL A 39 -7.14 -11.43 2.21
N HIS A 40 -7.06 -10.12 1.96
CA HIS A 40 -6.23 -9.57 0.90
C HIS A 40 -4.73 -9.64 1.22
N GLU A 41 -4.34 -9.38 2.46
CA GLU A 41 -2.94 -9.48 2.90
C GLU A 41 -2.39 -10.91 2.69
N GLU A 42 -3.14 -11.94 3.08
CA GLU A 42 -2.76 -13.34 2.87
C GLU A 42 -2.62 -13.70 1.37
N LEU A 43 -3.53 -13.23 0.51
CA LEU A 43 -3.51 -13.53 -0.92
C LEU A 43 -2.35 -12.85 -1.67
N TRP A 44 -2.00 -11.62 -1.29
CA TRP A 44 -0.89 -10.89 -1.91
C TRP A 44 0.48 -11.32 -1.36
N ASN A 45 0.55 -11.80 -0.12
CA ASN A 45 1.81 -12.24 0.49
C ASN A 45 2.47 -13.40 -0.27
N GLU A 46 1.71 -14.41 -0.70
CA GLU A 46 2.28 -15.54 -1.45
C GLU A 46 2.88 -15.10 -2.79
N THR A 47 2.18 -14.21 -3.51
CA THR A 47 2.66 -13.66 -4.79
C THR A 47 3.93 -12.84 -4.60
N PHE A 48 3.99 -12.01 -3.55
CA PHE A 48 5.16 -11.19 -3.27
C PHE A 48 6.37 -12.04 -2.87
N HIS A 49 6.18 -13.07 -2.05
CA HIS A 49 7.26 -14.00 -1.69
C HIS A 49 7.81 -14.76 -2.90
N TYR A 50 6.93 -15.23 -3.78
CA TYR A 50 7.34 -15.89 -5.03
C TYR A 50 8.17 -14.96 -5.91
N LEU A 51 7.69 -13.74 -6.16
CA LEU A 51 8.39 -12.75 -6.99
C LEU A 51 9.73 -12.33 -6.37
N ALA A 52 9.80 -12.15 -5.04
CA ALA A 52 11.04 -11.87 -4.35
C ALA A 52 12.05 -13.01 -4.50
N GLY A 53 11.58 -14.26 -4.38
CA GLY A 53 12.41 -15.45 -4.62
C GLY A 53 12.96 -15.50 -6.04
N CYS A 54 12.11 -15.25 -7.05
CA CYS A 54 12.53 -15.18 -8.44
C CYS A 54 13.55 -14.07 -8.69
N SER A 55 13.35 -12.87 -8.12
CA SER A 55 14.30 -11.76 -8.26
C SER A 55 15.67 -12.11 -7.70
N ILE A 56 15.72 -12.71 -6.49
CA ILE A 56 16.98 -13.10 -5.86
C ILE A 56 17.71 -14.14 -6.72
N ILE A 57 17.00 -15.15 -7.23
CA ILE A 57 17.60 -16.17 -8.11
C ILE A 57 18.16 -15.53 -9.39
N GLN A 58 17.39 -14.65 -10.03
CA GLN A 58 17.81 -13.96 -11.23
C GLN A 58 19.02 -13.06 -10.99
N ASP A 59 19.10 -12.39 -9.83
CA ASP A 59 20.26 -11.60 -9.45
C ASP A 59 21.52 -12.48 -9.32
N PHE A 60 21.39 -13.66 -8.71
CA PHE A 60 22.51 -14.61 -8.61
C PHE A 60 22.93 -15.16 -9.98
N GLU A 61 21.97 -15.48 -10.85
CA GLU A 61 22.26 -15.92 -12.22
C GLU A 61 23.02 -14.82 -12.99
N HIS A 62 22.59 -13.56 -12.88
CA HIS A 62 23.29 -12.43 -13.49
C HIS A 62 24.67 -12.16 -12.87
N MET A 63 24.84 -12.41 -11.57
CA MET A 63 26.14 -12.29 -10.91
C MET A 63 27.15 -13.32 -11.41
N VAL A 64 26.72 -14.55 -11.69
CA VAL A 64 27.57 -15.60 -12.28
C VAL A 64 28.11 -15.15 -13.63
N ASP A 65 27.27 -14.53 -14.46
CA ASP A 65 27.70 -14.00 -15.77
C ASP A 65 28.67 -12.80 -15.66
N ARG A 66 28.64 -12.07 -14.54
CA ARG A 66 29.46 -10.88 -14.28
C ARG A 66 30.57 -11.10 -13.26
N GLU A 67 30.87 -12.34 -12.88
CA GLU A 67 31.84 -12.67 -11.83
C GLU A 67 33.23 -12.05 -12.10
N SER A 68 33.63 -11.91 -13.37
CA SER A 68 34.87 -11.24 -13.78
C SER A 68 34.94 -9.72 -13.52
N GLU A 69 33.80 -9.05 -13.31
CA GLU A 69 33.71 -7.61 -12.99
C GLU A 69 33.77 -7.33 -11.48
N ILE A 70 33.65 -8.38 -10.64
CA ILE A 70 33.54 -8.27 -9.17
C ILE A 70 34.93 -8.24 -8.50
N GLU A 71 36.00 -8.62 -9.20
CA GLU A 71 37.36 -8.53 -8.65
C GLU A 71 37.95 -7.12 -8.82
N HIS A 72 38.54 -6.61 -7.74
CA HIS A 72 39.37 -5.39 -7.57
C HIS A 72 38.80 -4.21 -6.73
N GLY A 73 37.86 -4.47 -5.83
CA GLY A 73 37.48 -3.54 -4.75
C GLY A 73 38.33 -3.67 -3.47
N SER A 74 39.59 -3.22 -3.49
CA SER A 74 40.46 -2.88 -2.36
C SER A 74 40.41 -3.75 -1.09
N GLY A 75 41.17 -4.85 -1.09
CA GLY A 75 41.63 -5.49 0.14
C GLY A 75 42.61 -4.56 0.89
N ARG A 76 42.09 -3.59 1.67
CA ARG A 76 42.90 -2.81 2.62
C ARG A 76 43.28 -3.71 3.79
N LYS A 77 44.42 -4.38 3.65
CA LYS A 77 45.15 -4.95 4.79
C LYS A 77 45.58 -3.78 5.67
N TYR A 78 45.01 -3.67 6.87
CA TYR A 78 45.59 -2.85 7.94
C TYR A 78 46.95 -3.45 8.30
N GLN A 79 48.02 -2.70 8.05
CA GLN A 79 49.31 -2.85 8.73
C GLN A 79 49.32 -1.94 9.95
#